data_AF-A0A7H0HRV5-F1
#
_entry.id   AF-A0A7H0HRV5-F1
#
_cell.length_a   1.000
_cell.length_b   1.000
_cell.length_c   1.000
_cell.angle_alpha   90.00
_cell.angle_beta   90.00
_cell.angle_gamma   90.00
#
_symmetry.space_group_name_H-M   'P 1'
#
loop_
_entity.id
_entity.type
_entity.pdbx_description
1 polymer ?
#
loop_
_entity_poly.entity_id
_entity_poly.type
_entity_poly.pdbx_seq_one_letter_code
_entity_poly.pdbx_strand_id
1 'polypeptide(L)'
;MRELSIPGAWVHEPRVFPDSRGSFHEWFKAPDFATATGHRLRLEQANCSVSGRGTLRGVHFADVPPGQAKYVKCVRGAVLDTVVDIRTGSPAFGRWEQVLLDDRDHRAVYLSEGLGHAFMALTDDATVVYLCSEGYAPEREHGLHPLDPGLGIVWPAEVAPVLSEKDAAAPGLAEAERRGMLPRYDACLAYRARLGGASASPDAVPGADGGPRTAGGAGGEPRVHDPA
;
A
#
# COMPACT_ATOMS: atom_id res chain seq x y z
N MET A 1 -4.00 -6.23 -12.34
CA MET A 1 -4.52 -5.04 -11.63
C MET A 1 -4.93 -4.02 -12.68
N ARG A 2 -5.96 -3.22 -12.44
CA ARG A 2 -6.43 -2.18 -13.37
C ARG A 2 -5.90 -0.83 -12.90
N GLU A 3 -5.31 -0.04 -13.79
CA GLU A 3 -4.89 1.32 -13.46
C GLU A 3 -6.13 2.22 -13.25
N LEU A 4 -6.03 3.11 -12.27
CA LEU A 4 -7.02 4.15 -12.01
C LEU A 4 -6.80 5.33 -12.97
N SER A 5 -7.72 6.28 -13.00
CA SER A 5 -7.58 7.55 -13.71
C SER A 5 -6.44 8.42 -13.17
N ILE A 6 -5.94 8.12 -11.96
CA ILE A 6 -4.75 8.73 -11.36
C ILE A 6 -3.51 7.92 -11.74
N PRO A 7 -2.61 8.44 -12.62
CA PRO A 7 -1.46 7.67 -13.10
C PRO A 7 -0.53 7.24 -11.97
N GLY A 8 -0.21 5.94 -11.90
CA GLY A 8 0.54 5.38 -10.78
C GLY A 8 -0.33 4.90 -9.60
N ALA A 9 -1.64 4.78 -9.80
CA ALA A 9 -2.53 4.12 -8.85
C ALA A 9 -3.29 2.99 -9.55
N TRP A 10 -3.53 1.89 -8.84
CA TRP A 10 -4.19 0.72 -9.38
C TRP A 10 -5.16 0.13 -8.36
N VAL A 11 -6.21 -0.48 -8.86
CA VAL A 11 -7.07 -1.37 -8.08
C VAL A 11 -6.83 -2.83 -8.46
N HIS A 12 -6.77 -3.67 -7.42
CA HIS A 12 -6.81 -5.11 -7.51
C HIS A 12 -8.20 -5.59 -7.07
N GLU A 13 -8.83 -6.40 -7.92
CA GLU A 13 -10.07 -7.11 -7.62
C GLU A 13 -9.72 -8.60 -7.54
N PRO A 14 -9.70 -9.20 -6.33
CA PRO A 14 -9.29 -10.58 -6.18
C PRO A 14 -10.39 -11.54 -6.63
N ARG A 15 -9.98 -12.73 -7.06
CA ARG A 15 -10.91 -13.86 -7.16
C ARG A 15 -11.10 -14.46 -5.77
N VAL A 16 -12.35 -14.51 -5.32
CA VAL A 16 -12.74 -15.11 -4.03
C VAL A 16 -13.13 -16.57 -4.25
N PHE A 17 -12.58 -17.46 -3.44
CA PHE A 17 -12.83 -18.90 -3.48
C PHE A 17 -13.60 -19.31 -2.22
N PRO A 18 -14.94 -19.43 -2.29
CA PRO A 18 -15.74 -19.89 -1.16
C PRO A 18 -15.75 -21.42 -1.06
N ASP A 19 -15.79 -21.94 0.17
CA ASP A 19 -16.07 -23.34 0.49
C ASP A 19 -16.76 -23.48 1.86
N SER A 20 -16.99 -24.71 2.34
CA SER A 20 -17.70 -24.95 3.61
C SER A 20 -16.97 -24.43 4.86
N ARG A 21 -15.70 -24.04 4.76
CA ARG A 21 -14.87 -23.49 5.85
C ARG A 21 -14.91 -21.96 5.88
N GLY A 22 -15.36 -21.31 4.81
CA GLY A 22 -15.34 -19.85 4.66
C GLY A 22 -14.96 -19.44 3.23
N SER A 23 -14.14 -18.41 3.10
CA SER A 23 -13.59 -17.96 1.81
C SER A 23 -12.08 -17.75 1.88
N PHE A 24 -11.43 -17.87 0.73
CA PHE A 24 -10.01 -17.60 0.56
C PHE A 24 -9.80 -16.71 -0.67
N HIS A 25 -8.84 -15.78 -0.58
CA HIS A 25 -8.31 -15.07 -1.73
C HIS A 25 -6.87 -14.63 -1.47
N GLU A 26 -6.06 -14.62 -2.53
CA GLU A 26 -4.73 -14.01 -2.51
C GLU A 26 -4.93 -12.48 -2.54
N TRP A 27 -4.79 -11.80 -1.40
CA TRP A 27 -4.94 -10.34 -1.37
C TRP A 27 -3.77 -9.57 -1.99
N PHE A 28 -2.61 -10.21 -2.13
CA PHE A 28 -1.41 -9.69 -2.77
C PHE A 28 -0.64 -10.83 -3.42
N LYS A 29 -0.15 -10.61 -4.64
CA LYS A 29 0.66 -11.57 -5.40
C LYS A 29 1.76 -10.84 -6.15
N ALA A 30 3.00 -11.06 -5.73
CA ALA A 30 4.15 -10.29 -6.22
C ALA A 30 4.34 -10.34 -7.75
N PRO A 31 4.16 -11.49 -8.44
CA PRO A 31 4.20 -11.53 -9.91
C PRO A 31 3.15 -10.64 -10.57
N ASP A 32 1.88 -10.75 -10.16
CA ASP A 32 0.77 -9.97 -10.72
C ASP A 32 0.96 -8.46 -10.48
N PHE A 33 1.46 -8.11 -9.29
CA PHE A 33 1.85 -6.75 -8.95
C PHE A 33 2.95 -6.24 -9.88
N ALA A 34 4.02 -7.01 -10.06
CA ALA A 34 5.16 -6.60 -10.89
C ALA A 34 4.79 -6.47 -12.37
N THR A 35 3.94 -7.37 -12.89
CA THR A 35 3.40 -7.26 -14.24
C THR A 35 2.58 -5.98 -14.42
N ALA A 36 1.79 -5.58 -13.42
CA ALA A 36 0.95 -4.39 -13.53
C ALA A 36 1.72 -3.07 -13.34
N THR A 37 2.73 -3.05 -12.46
CA THR A 37 3.40 -1.81 -12.01
C THR A 37 4.79 -1.61 -12.61
N GLY A 38 5.37 -2.64 -13.21
CA GLY A 38 6.72 -2.63 -13.78
C GLY A 38 7.85 -2.82 -12.76
N HIS A 39 7.55 -3.08 -11.48
CA HIS A 39 8.55 -3.35 -10.45
C HIS A 39 7.97 -4.21 -9.31
N ARG A 40 8.83 -4.77 -8.46
CA ARG A 40 8.37 -5.45 -7.23
C ARG A 40 8.06 -4.43 -6.13
N LEU A 41 7.07 -4.72 -5.30
CA LEU A 41 6.88 -3.99 -4.05
C LEU A 41 7.99 -4.41 -3.08
N ARG A 42 8.86 -3.47 -2.71
CA ARG A 42 9.72 -3.60 -1.53
C ARG A 42 8.79 -3.54 -0.31
N LEU A 43 8.83 -4.49 0.60
CA LEU A 43 7.98 -4.49 1.80
C LEU A 43 8.84 -4.17 3.02
N GLU A 44 8.71 -2.97 3.56
CA GLU A 44 9.48 -2.52 4.73
C GLU A 44 8.62 -2.40 5.98
N GLN A 45 7.33 -2.10 5.81
CA GLN A 45 6.41 -1.95 6.93
C GLN A 45 5.00 -2.43 6.56
N ALA A 46 4.29 -2.95 7.56
CA ALA A 46 2.88 -3.28 7.45
C ALA A 46 2.13 -2.63 8.63
N ASN A 47 1.00 -2.00 8.33
CA ASN A 47 0.20 -1.29 9.30
C ASN A 47 -1.22 -1.87 9.34
N CYS A 48 -1.87 -1.70 10.49
CA CYS A 48 -3.27 -2.04 10.70
C CYS A 48 -3.93 -0.89 11.46
N SER A 49 -5.12 -0.48 11.02
CA SER A 49 -5.95 0.49 11.72
C SER A 49 -7.39 0.00 11.82
N VAL A 50 -8.03 0.30 12.94
CA VAL A 50 -9.46 0.11 13.14
C VAL A 50 -10.09 1.48 13.34
N SER A 51 -11.19 1.74 12.65
CA SER A 51 -11.80 3.07 12.57
C SER A 51 -13.31 2.97 12.74
N GLY A 52 -13.86 3.85 13.58
CA GLY A 52 -15.32 4.01 13.71
C GLY A 52 -15.91 4.77 12.53
N ARG A 53 -17.22 4.63 12.28
CA ARG A 53 -17.89 5.27 11.14
C ARG A 53 -17.66 6.78 11.18
N GLY A 54 -17.33 7.34 10.02
CA GLY A 54 -17.01 8.76 9.84
C GLY A 54 -15.56 9.14 10.09
N THR A 55 -14.74 8.25 10.65
CA THR A 55 -13.30 8.49 10.76
C THR A 55 -12.71 8.75 9.38
N LEU A 56 -12.09 9.91 9.19
CA LEU A 56 -11.44 10.34 7.97
C LEU A 56 -9.95 10.50 8.26
N ARG A 57 -9.12 9.68 7.61
CA ARG A 57 -7.65 9.74 7.72
C ARG A 57 -7.07 10.21 6.41
N GLY A 58 -6.10 11.11 6.45
CA GLY A 58 -5.48 11.67 5.24
C GLY A 58 -5.73 13.17 5.08
N VAL A 59 -5.32 13.80 3.98
CA VAL A 59 -4.61 13.20 2.82
C VAL A 59 -3.12 13.11 3.14
N HIS A 60 -2.59 11.90 3.33
CA HIS A 60 -1.19 11.68 3.73
C HIS A 60 -0.30 11.37 2.53
N PHE A 61 0.92 11.91 2.55
CA PHE A 61 1.96 11.63 1.57
C PHE A 61 3.35 11.74 2.19
N ALA A 62 4.37 11.30 1.46
CA ALA A 62 5.76 11.38 1.90
C ALA A 62 6.65 12.04 0.84
N ASP A 63 7.72 12.71 1.28
CA ASP A 63 8.72 13.31 0.41
C ASP A 63 9.36 12.29 -0.53
N VAL A 64 9.51 12.66 -1.80
CA VAL A 64 10.11 11.82 -2.84
C VAL A 64 11.44 12.43 -3.29
N PRO A 65 12.55 11.67 -3.26
CA PRO A 65 12.69 10.26 -2.85
C PRO A 65 12.90 10.04 -1.33
N PRO A 66 12.73 8.81 -0.81
CA PRO A 66 12.20 7.62 -1.49
C PRO A 66 10.66 7.59 -1.58
N GLY A 67 9.93 8.53 -0.99
CA GLY A 67 8.48 8.42 -0.85
C GLY A 67 8.08 7.32 0.13
N GLN A 68 6.85 6.84 -0.01
CA GLN A 68 6.30 5.65 0.66
C GLN A 68 5.07 5.20 -0.14
N ALA A 69 5.23 4.24 -1.05
CA ALA A 69 4.12 3.62 -1.74
C ALA A 69 3.33 2.72 -0.79
N LYS A 70 2.03 2.57 -1.05
CA LYS A 70 1.11 1.82 -0.18
C LYS A 70 0.29 0.83 -0.99
N TYR A 71 0.11 -0.38 -0.45
CA TYR A 71 -0.86 -1.37 -0.92
C TYR A 71 -1.91 -1.57 0.17
N VAL A 72 -3.11 -1.04 -0.04
CA VAL A 72 -4.14 -0.81 0.99
C VAL A 72 -5.33 -1.74 0.76
N LYS A 73 -5.86 -2.33 1.84
CA LYS A 73 -7.06 -3.19 1.81
C LYS A 73 -7.90 -2.98 3.07
N CYS A 74 -9.23 -3.00 2.90
CA CYS A 74 -10.15 -3.21 4.01
C CYS A 74 -10.41 -4.71 4.21
N VAL A 75 -10.18 -5.23 5.41
CA VAL A 75 -10.39 -6.65 5.76
C VAL A 75 -11.64 -6.90 6.59
N ARG A 76 -12.27 -5.84 7.08
CA ARG A 76 -13.52 -5.88 7.85
C ARG A 76 -14.23 -4.54 7.72
N GLY A 77 -15.54 -4.57 7.54
CA GLY A 77 -16.33 -3.36 7.36
C GLY A 77 -16.13 -2.74 5.98
N ALA A 78 -16.24 -1.42 5.88
CA ALA A 78 -16.04 -0.70 4.62
C ALA A 78 -15.37 0.66 4.81
N VAL A 79 -14.52 1.04 3.85
CA VAL A 79 -13.96 2.40 3.72
C VAL A 79 -14.11 2.89 2.29
N LEU A 80 -14.30 4.19 2.13
CA LEU A 80 -14.16 4.88 0.85
C LEU A 80 -12.70 5.37 0.73
N ASP A 81 -11.87 4.59 0.06
CA ASP A 81 -10.45 4.86 -0.15
C ASP A 81 -10.26 5.86 -1.29
N THR A 82 -9.43 6.87 -1.11
CA THR A 82 -9.24 7.97 -2.05
C THR A 82 -7.77 8.16 -2.34
N VAL A 83 -7.41 8.10 -3.62
CA VAL A 83 -6.08 8.44 -4.12
C VAL A 83 -6.15 9.82 -4.77
N VAL A 84 -5.21 10.70 -4.41
CA VAL A 84 -5.15 12.10 -4.86
C VAL A 84 -3.83 12.33 -5.58
N ASP A 85 -3.88 12.92 -6.76
CA ASP A 85 -2.67 13.38 -7.43
C ASP A 85 -2.23 14.75 -6.92
N ILE A 86 -1.28 14.74 -5.98
CA ILE A 86 -0.71 15.94 -5.39
C ILE A 86 0.63 16.35 -6.05
N ARG A 87 1.01 15.70 -7.16
CA ARG A 87 2.34 15.85 -7.74
C ARG A 87 2.38 17.07 -8.64
N THR A 88 3.16 18.08 -8.25
CA THR A 88 3.31 19.31 -9.02
C THR A 88 3.83 19.00 -10.43
N GLY A 89 3.20 19.59 -11.44
CA GLY A 89 3.47 19.31 -12.85
C GLY A 89 2.81 18.06 -13.44
N SER A 90 2.05 17.30 -12.64
CA SER A 90 1.25 16.18 -13.17
C SER A 90 0.09 16.69 -14.05
N PRO A 91 -0.23 16.02 -15.18
CA PRO A 91 -1.43 16.33 -15.96
C PRO A 91 -2.74 16.05 -15.20
N ALA A 92 -2.69 15.28 -14.11
CA ALA A 92 -3.81 14.99 -13.25
C ALA A 92 -3.74 15.72 -11.89
N PHE A 93 -2.85 16.70 -11.72
CA PHE A 93 -2.69 17.44 -10.46
C PHE A 93 -4.03 17.98 -9.91
N GLY A 94 -4.28 17.74 -8.63
CA GLY A 94 -5.51 18.09 -7.92
C GLY A 94 -6.69 17.14 -8.17
N ARG A 95 -6.56 16.17 -9.08
CA ARG A 95 -7.60 15.16 -9.32
C ARG A 95 -7.49 14.01 -8.32
N TRP A 96 -8.60 13.32 -8.12
CA TRP A 96 -8.70 12.17 -7.24
C TRP A 96 -9.59 11.09 -7.84
N GLU A 97 -9.42 9.86 -7.36
CA GLU A 97 -10.33 8.75 -7.63
C GLU A 97 -10.61 7.98 -6.33
N GLN A 98 -11.86 7.55 -6.17
CA GLN A 98 -12.33 6.79 -5.02
C GLN A 98 -12.55 5.32 -5.38
N VAL A 99 -12.22 4.43 -4.44
CA VAL A 99 -12.48 3.00 -4.52
C VAL A 99 -13.11 2.55 -3.20
N LEU A 100 -14.28 1.90 -3.28
CA LEU A 100 -14.86 1.22 -2.13
C LEU A 100 -14.02 -0.01 -1.80
N LEU A 101 -13.42 -0.03 -0.61
CA LEU A 101 -12.73 -1.20 -0.05
C LEU A 101 -13.57 -1.76 1.08
N ASP A 102 -13.91 -3.04 1.00
CA ASP A 102 -14.74 -3.71 1.99
C ASP A 102 -14.37 -5.19 2.17
N ASP A 103 -15.07 -5.83 3.09
CA ASP A 103 -15.00 -7.27 3.36
C ASP A 103 -15.95 -8.12 2.47
N ARG A 104 -16.43 -7.58 1.34
CA ARG A 104 -17.33 -8.27 0.41
C ARG A 104 -16.67 -8.47 -0.96
N ASP A 105 -16.34 -7.37 -1.62
CA ASP A 105 -15.63 -7.34 -2.90
C ASP A 105 -14.13 -7.53 -2.72
N HIS A 106 -13.62 -7.31 -1.50
CA HIS A 106 -12.23 -7.58 -1.13
C HIS A 106 -11.20 -6.84 -1.99
N ARG A 107 -11.57 -5.70 -2.58
CA ARG A 107 -10.66 -4.87 -3.37
C ARG A 107 -9.43 -4.44 -2.56
N ALA A 108 -8.35 -4.15 -3.28
CA ALA A 108 -7.18 -3.49 -2.73
C ALA A 108 -6.70 -2.39 -3.68
N VAL A 109 -6.09 -1.33 -3.14
CA VAL A 109 -5.54 -0.22 -3.91
C VAL A 109 -4.04 -0.16 -3.72
N TYR A 110 -3.32 -0.08 -4.83
CA TYR A 110 -1.91 0.31 -4.83
C TYR A 110 -1.80 1.77 -5.25
N LEU A 111 -1.03 2.55 -4.50
CA LEU A 111 -0.63 3.90 -4.87
C LEU A 111 0.88 4.04 -4.80
N SER A 112 1.47 4.48 -5.91
CA SER A 112 2.91 4.71 -6.02
C SER A 112 3.35 5.96 -5.26
N GLU A 113 4.67 6.13 -5.15
CA GLU A 113 5.32 7.25 -4.49
C GLU A 113 4.85 8.62 -5.01
N GLY A 114 4.66 9.55 -4.08
CA GLY A 114 4.28 10.94 -4.34
C GLY A 114 2.79 11.18 -4.51
N LEU A 115 1.95 10.15 -4.45
CA LEU A 115 0.49 10.31 -4.39
C LEU A 115 0.02 10.59 -2.96
N GLY A 116 -1.08 11.33 -2.84
CA GLY A 116 -1.81 11.52 -1.59
C GLY A 116 -2.82 10.40 -1.35
N HIS A 117 -2.99 10.02 -0.10
CA HIS A 117 -3.92 8.96 0.32
C HIS A 117 -4.83 9.41 1.44
N ALA A 118 -6.13 9.21 1.27
CA ALA A 118 -7.11 9.35 2.35
C ALA A 118 -8.14 8.22 2.32
N PHE A 119 -8.81 7.99 3.44
CA PHE A 119 -10.01 7.15 3.43
C PHE A 119 -11.01 7.58 4.50
N MET A 120 -12.30 7.39 4.22
CA MET A 120 -13.39 7.54 5.19
C MET A 120 -13.96 6.18 5.58
N ALA A 121 -14.03 5.89 6.88
CA ALA A 121 -14.71 4.70 7.39
C ALA A 121 -16.23 4.84 7.24
N LEU A 122 -16.85 3.83 6.63
CA LEU A 122 -18.29 3.78 6.39
C LEU A 122 -19.03 2.90 7.41
N THR A 123 -18.29 2.07 8.15
CA THR A 123 -18.79 1.20 9.24
C THR A 123 -18.02 1.44 10.54
N ASP A 124 -18.55 0.96 11.67
CA ASP A 124 -18.01 1.20 13.01
C ASP A 124 -16.75 0.41 13.37
N ASP A 125 -16.45 -0.63 12.59
CA ASP A 125 -15.33 -1.56 12.81
C ASP A 125 -14.43 -1.68 11.57
N ALA A 126 -14.43 -0.65 10.72
CA ALA A 126 -13.68 -0.61 9.48
C ALA A 126 -12.19 -0.84 9.75
N THR A 127 -11.67 -1.98 9.31
CA THR A 127 -10.30 -2.42 9.56
C THR A 127 -9.51 -2.37 8.27
N VAL A 128 -8.54 -1.46 8.21
CA VAL A 128 -7.67 -1.26 7.05
C VAL A 128 -6.28 -1.76 7.38
N VAL A 129 -5.78 -2.64 6.53
CA VAL A 129 -4.40 -3.15 6.54
C VAL A 129 -3.67 -2.64 5.30
N TYR A 130 -2.41 -2.27 5.46
CA TYR A 130 -1.63 -1.80 4.32
C TYR A 130 -0.15 -2.11 4.43
N LEU A 131 0.42 -2.45 3.27
CA LEU A 131 1.83 -2.69 3.05
C LEU A 131 2.50 -1.39 2.60
N CYS A 132 3.70 -1.10 3.07
CA CYS A 132 4.44 0.13 2.77
C CYS A 132 5.83 -0.18 2.19
N SER A 133 6.25 0.62 1.20
CA SER A 133 7.58 0.48 0.58
C SER A 133 8.74 1.00 1.41
N GLU A 134 8.45 1.81 2.43
CA GLU A 134 9.42 2.37 3.36
C GLU A 134 8.85 2.33 4.78
N GLY A 135 9.74 2.36 5.77
CA GLY A 135 9.36 2.53 7.17
C GLY A 135 8.82 3.94 7.48
N TYR A 136 8.12 4.05 8.61
CA TYR A 136 7.61 5.32 9.13
C TYR A 136 8.76 6.30 9.40
N ALA A 137 8.65 7.49 8.80
CA ALA A 137 9.63 8.56 8.92
C ALA A 137 8.90 9.91 9.09
N PRO A 138 8.57 10.32 10.32
CA PRO A 138 7.69 11.47 10.57
C PRO A 138 8.23 12.78 9.98
N GLU A 139 9.55 12.90 9.82
CA GLU A 139 10.21 14.08 9.27
C GLU A 139 9.95 14.26 7.77
N ARG A 140 9.53 13.19 7.08
CA ARG A 140 9.23 13.18 5.64
C ARG A 140 7.74 12.98 5.35
N GLU A 141 6.92 12.78 6.37
CA GLU A 141 5.48 12.54 6.22
C GLU A 141 4.68 13.82 6.42
N HIS A 142 3.89 14.14 5.42
CA HIS A 142 3.11 15.36 5.35
C HIS A 142 1.62 15.04 5.15
N GLY A 143 0.78 16.04 5.40
CA GLY A 143 -0.66 15.95 5.23
C GLY A 143 -1.21 17.13 4.45
N LEU A 144 -2.30 16.92 3.72
CA LEU A 144 -3.23 17.95 3.28
C LEU A 144 -4.55 17.79 3.99
N HIS A 145 -5.26 18.90 4.22
CA HIS A 145 -6.59 18.85 4.82
C HIS A 145 -7.54 18.07 3.91
N PRO A 146 -8.16 16.96 4.38
CA PRO A 146 -8.94 16.07 3.51
C PRO A 146 -10.32 16.63 3.12
N LEU A 147 -10.75 17.71 3.79
CA LEU A 147 -11.92 18.51 3.42
C LEU A 147 -11.54 19.84 2.75
N ASP A 148 -10.30 19.99 2.27
CA ASP A 148 -9.91 21.20 1.52
C ASP A 148 -10.81 21.39 0.29
N PRO A 149 -11.52 22.53 0.16
CA PRO A 149 -12.31 22.80 -1.05
C PRO A 149 -11.45 22.87 -2.31
N GLY A 150 -10.14 23.14 -2.20
CA GLY A 150 -9.19 23.09 -3.32
C GLY A 150 -9.00 21.69 -3.90
N LEU A 151 -9.20 20.63 -3.10
CA LEU A 151 -9.19 19.24 -3.57
C LEU A 151 -10.55 18.80 -4.13
N GLY A 152 -11.65 19.38 -3.62
CA GLY A 152 -13.00 19.07 -4.08
C GLY A 152 -13.36 17.58 -3.95
N ILE A 153 -12.80 16.87 -2.96
CA ILE A 153 -13.14 15.47 -2.71
C ILE A 153 -14.59 15.39 -2.21
N VAL A 154 -15.40 14.59 -2.90
CA VAL A 154 -16.79 14.40 -2.54
C VAL A 154 -16.89 13.23 -1.57
N TRP A 155 -17.12 13.54 -0.30
CA TRP A 155 -17.39 12.56 0.75
C TRP A 155 -18.90 12.32 0.91
N PRO A 156 -19.35 11.12 1.36
CA PRO A 156 -20.76 10.85 1.61
C PRO A 156 -21.39 11.84 2.59
N ALA A 157 -22.46 12.53 2.17
CA ALA A 157 -23.05 13.65 2.93
C ALA A 157 -23.71 13.20 4.25
N GLU A 158 -24.11 11.93 4.33
CA GLU A 158 -24.75 11.29 5.49
C GLU A 158 -23.74 10.76 6.53
N VAL A 159 -22.44 10.93 6.27
CA VAL A 159 -21.36 10.51 7.18
C VAL A 159 -20.66 11.76 7.71
N ALA A 160 -20.82 12.06 8.99
CA ALA A 160 -20.10 13.16 9.65
C ALA A 160 -18.60 12.83 9.76
N PRO A 161 -17.68 13.64 9.19
CA PRO A 161 -16.26 13.37 9.28
C PRO A 161 -15.71 13.53 10.70
N VAL A 162 -14.85 12.61 11.12
CA VAL A 162 -14.08 12.65 12.37
C VAL A 162 -12.60 12.60 12.02
N LEU A 163 -11.88 13.68 12.33
CA LEU A 163 -10.48 13.89 11.98
C LEU A 163 -9.59 13.78 13.22
N SER A 164 -8.33 13.40 13.02
CA SER A 164 -7.30 13.62 14.04
C SER A 164 -6.96 15.12 14.14
N GLU A 165 -6.37 15.56 15.25
CA GLU A 165 -5.86 16.93 15.39
C GLU A 165 -4.82 17.25 14.30
N LYS A 166 -3.95 16.28 13.97
CA LYS A 166 -2.95 16.42 12.91
C LYS A 166 -3.60 16.65 11.53
N ASP A 167 -4.64 15.89 11.20
CA ASP A 167 -5.33 15.99 9.91
C ASP A 167 -6.17 17.27 9.81
N ALA A 168 -6.80 17.67 10.91
CA ALA A 168 -7.56 18.92 10.99
C ALA A 168 -6.67 20.18 10.91
N ALA A 169 -5.40 20.08 11.33
CA ALA A 169 -4.43 21.17 11.26
C ALA A 169 -3.59 21.18 9.96
N ALA A 170 -3.80 20.22 9.05
CA ALA A 170 -3.04 20.14 7.81
C ALA A 170 -3.38 21.32 6.86
N PRO A 171 -2.42 21.80 6.05
CA PRO A 171 -2.68 22.86 5.07
C PRO A 171 -3.57 22.37 3.91
N GLY A 172 -4.25 23.30 3.23
CA GLY A 172 -4.89 23.02 1.95
C GLY A 172 -3.87 22.83 0.82
N LEU A 173 -4.31 22.28 -0.32
CA LEU A 173 -3.47 21.98 -1.49
C LEU A 173 -2.68 23.20 -1.97
N ALA A 174 -3.36 24.33 -2.15
CA ALA A 174 -2.73 25.55 -2.65
C ALA A 174 -1.70 26.14 -1.69
N GLU A 175 -1.89 25.98 -0.38
CA GLU A 175 -0.89 26.41 0.61
C GLU A 175 0.33 25.49 0.59
N ALA A 176 0.11 24.17 0.58
CA ALA A 176 1.19 23.19 0.50
C ALA A 176 2.04 23.37 -0.77
N GLU A 177 1.40 23.67 -1.90
CA GLU A 177 2.10 24.00 -3.16
C GLU A 177 2.98 25.26 -3.00
N ARG A 178 2.43 26.37 -2.49
CA ARG A 178 3.20 27.62 -2.27
C ARG A 178 4.36 27.42 -1.31
N ARG A 179 4.22 26.53 -0.33
CA ARG A 179 5.28 26.18 0.64
C ARG A 179 6.31 25.21 0.08
N GLY A 180 6.14 24.71 -1.15
CA GLY A 180 7.03 23.74 -1.77
C GLY A 180 7.02 22.38 -1.09
N MET A 181 5.92 22.02 -0.42
CA MET A 181 5.78 20.75 0.31
C MET A 181 5.48 19.56 -0.60
N LEU A 182 4.94 19.82 -1.80
CA LEU A 182 4.39 18.78 -2.65
C LEU A 182 5.47 18.06 -3.48
N PRO A 183 5.35 16.74 -3.68
CA PRO A 183 6.23 16.02 -4.58
C PRO A 183 6.18 16.58 -6.00
N ARG A 184 7.29 16.50 -6.74
CA ARG A 184 7.35 16.85 -8.16
C ARG A 184 7.09 15.64 -9.04
N TYR A 185 6.24 15.79 -10.04
CA TYR A 185 5.83 14.68 -10.92
C TYR A 185 7.02 14.05 -11.66
N ASP A 186 7.94 14.87 -12.17
CA ASP A 186 9.16 14.41 -12.85
C ASP A 186 10.06 13.57 -11.93
N ALA A 187 10.26 14.01 -10.68
CA ALA A 187 11.03 13.29 -9.68
C ALA A 187 10.37 11.94 -9.31
N CYS A 188 9.04 11.89 -9.19
CA CYS A 188 8.31 10.66 -8.94
C CYS A 188 8.46 9.66 -10.11
N LEU A 189 8.35 10.12 -11.36
CA LEU A 189 8.56 9.28 -12.54
C LEU A 189 9.99 8.74 -12.61
N ALA A 190 10.98 9.60 -12.36
CA ALA A 190 12.38 9.21 -12.35
C ALA A 190 12.68 8.17 -11.25
N TYR A 191 12.10 8.35 -10.06
CA TYR A 191 12.24 7.39 -8.97
C TYR A 191 11.62 6.02 -9.33
N ARG A 192 10.38 6.02 -9.83
CA ARG A 192 9.69 4.77 -10.25
C ARG A 192 10.41 4.02 -11.37
N ALA A 193 10.96 4.75 -12.35
CA ALA A 193 11.77 4.13 -13.40
C ALA A 193 13.00 3.39 -12.86
N ARG A 194 13.63 3.92 -11.80
CA ARG A 194 14.75 3.25 -11.11
C ARG A 194 14.33 1.98 -10.38
N LEU A 195 13.11 1.91 -9.83
CA LEU A 195 12.58 0.69 -9.21
C LEU A 195 12.47 -0.45 -10.22
N GLY A 196 12.04 -0.16 -11.44
CA GLY A 196 11.98 -1.13 -12.54
C GLY A 196 13.36 -1.59 -12.99
N GLY A 197 14.30 -0.65 -13.15
CA GLY A 197 15.69 -0.96 -13.55
C GLY A 197 16.50 -1.72 -12.49
N ALA A 198 16.21 -1.52 -11.20
CA ALA A 198 16.86 -2.23 -10.11
C ALA A 198 16.46 -3.72 -10.03
N SER A 199 15.37 -4.13 -10.68
CA SER A 199 14.90 -5.52 -10.71
C SER A 199 15.72 -6.45 -11.62
N ALA A 200 16.72 -5.91 -12.33
CA ALA A 200 17.60 -6.66 -13.24
C ALA A 200 18.82 -7.31 -12.58
N SER A 201 19.04 -7.15 -11.26
CA SER A 201 20.05 -7.91 -10.54
C SER A 201 19.42 -9.14 -9.89
N PRO A 202 19.74 -10.37 -10.32
CA PRO A 202 19.39 -11.57 -9.58
C PRO A 202 20.36 -11.64 -8.41
N ASP A 203 19.90 -11.31 -7.20
CA ASP A 203 20.65 -11.72 -6.02
C ASP A 203 20.61 -13.25 -5.96
N ALA A 204 21.73 -13.80 -6.44
CA ALA A 204 22.18 -15.14 -6.17
C ALA A 204 22.12 -15.37 -4.66
N VAL A 205 21.35 -16.39 -4.27
CA VAL A 205 21.52 -17.00 -2.96
C VAL A 205 22.99 -17.46 -2.90
N PRO A 206 23.82 -16.97 -1.96
CA PRO A 206 25.14 -17.54 -1.77
C PRO A 206 24.94 -19.00 -1.39
N GLY A 207 25.42 -19.89 -2.25
CA GLY A 207 25.42 -21.33 -1.99
C GLY A 207 26.08 -21.57 -0.63
N ALA A 208 25.41 -22.36 0.19
CA ALA A 208 25.99 -22.89 1.41
C ALA A 208 27.35 -23.52 1.08
N ASP A 209 28.41 -23.04 1.72
CA ASP A 209 29.73 -23.63 1.69
C ASP A 209 29.65 -25.10 2.12
N GLY A 210 29.64 -25.99 1.14
CA GLY A 210 29.83 -27.41 1.29
C GLY A 210 31.32 -27.70 1.46
N GLY A 211 31.85 -27.43 2.67
CA GLY A 211 33.15 -27.95 3.08
C GLY A 211 33.17 -29.49 3.12
N PRO A 212 34.30 -30.14 2.81
CA PRO A 212 34.35 -31.57 2.53
C PRO A 212 34.19 -32.37 3.83
N ARG A 213 33.16 -33.23 3.89
CA ARG A 213 33.09 -34.28 4.91
C ARG A 213 33.88 -35.49 4.43
N THR A 214 34.95 -35.75 5.16
CA THR A 214 35.83 -36.90 5.02
C THR A 214 35.06 -38.21 5.20
N ALA A 215 35.34 -39.16 4.32
CA ALA A 215 34.92 -40.55 4.46
C ALA A 215 35.72 -41.21 5.59
N GLY A 216 35.03 -41.71 6.62
CA GLY A 216 35.57 -42.56 7.67
C GLY A 216 34.54 -43.64 7.99
N GLY A 217 34.87 -44.89 7.68
CA GLY A 217 33.94 -46.01 7.73
C GLY A 217 33.80 -46.69 9.09
N ALA A 218 33.09 -47.82 9.00
CA ALA A 218 32.95 -48.93 9.95
C ALA A 218 31.81 -48.88 10.98
N GLY A 219 30.83 -49.76 10.76
CA GLY A 219 30.53 -50.83 11.71
C GLY A 219 29.24 -50.70 12.55
N GLY A 220 28.36 -51.68 12.38
CA GLY A 220 27.50 -52.18 13.47
C GLY A 220 26.00 -52.06 13.25
N GLU A 221 25.37 -53.13 12.77
CA GLU A 221 23.97 -53.44 13.15
C GLU A 221 23.90 -53.65 14.68
N PRO A 222 22.72 -53.43 15.28
CA PRO A 222 21.95 -54.61 15.64
C PRO A 222 20.44 -54.47 15.43
N ARG A 223 19.85 -55.64 15.11
CA ARG A 223 18.43 -55.99 15.21
C ARG A 223 17.83 -55.63 16.59
N VAL A 224 16.51 -55.47 16.65
CA VAL A 224 15.56 -56.36 17.35
C VAL A 224 14.28 -55.64 17.84
N HIS A 225 13.14 -56.23 17.46
CA HIS A 225 11.77 -56.29 18.06
C HIS A 225 10.79 -55.11 18.04
N ASP A 226 9.72 -55.33 17.26
CA ASP A 226 8.33 -54.93 17.51
C ASP A 226 7.64 -55.87 18.51
N PRO A 227 6.60 -55.39 19.24
CA PRO A 227 5.52 -56.23 19.70
C PRO A 227 4.11 -55.75 19.24
N ALA A 228 3.30 -56.75 18.88
CA ALA A 228 1.84 -56.84 18.72
C ALA A 228 1.17 -56.19 17.49
#